data_AF-A0A352R891-F1
#
_entry.id   AF-A0A352R891-F1
#
_cell.length_a   1.000
_cell.length_b   1.000
_cell.length_c   1.000
_cell.angle_alpha   90.00
_cell.angle_beta   90.00
_cell.angle_gamma   90.00
#
_symmetry.space_group_name_H-M   'P 1'
#
loop_
_entity.id
_entity.type
_entity.pdbx_description
1 polymer ?
#
loop_
_entity_poly.entity_id
_entity_poly.type
_entity_poly.pdbx_seq_one_letter_code
_entity_poly.pdbx_strand_id
1 'polypeptide(L)'
;MKKLSPLSRILFLLSFVVFFNCKENNARKETIEKEQIKPFLKTPPINDVTYHEDTTKEYEYRTGTSGDYTYNYNAYGFDDDGNEVTGNIAVDGKYGNGILTKANGDEIDISVEWISKGKLIATDEEGNEYELYVDED
;
A
#
# COMPACT_ATOMS: atom_id res chain seq x y z
N MET A 1 7.46 -58.73 46.74
CA MET A 1 6.48 -57.66 46.45
C MET A 1 6.93 -56.89 45.21
N LYS A 2 5.96 -56.46 44.41
CA LYS A 2 6.02 -56.29 42.94
C LYS A 2 7.07 -55.27 42.48
N LYS A 3 7.95 -55.68 41.56
CA LYS A 3 8.74 -54.77 40.71
C LYS A 3 7.84 -54.28 39.59
N LEU A 4 7.58 -52.97 39.56
CA LEU A 4 6.85 -52.33 38.47
C LEU A 4 7.83 -52.06 37.31
N SER A 5 7.59 -52.70 36.18
CA SER A 5 7.81 -52.17 34.84
C SER A 5 6.48 -52.38 34.09
N PRO A 6 6.21 -51.80 32.90
CA PRO A 6 7.03 -50.96 32.03
C PRO A 6 6.20 -49.78 31.44
N LEU A 7 6.66 -49.18 30.34
CA LEU A 7 5.82 -48.46 29.36
C LEU A 7 5.21 -47.12 29.81
N SER A 8 6.03 -46.10 30.03
CA SER A 8 5.57 -44.72 29.89
C SER A 8 6.71 -43.83 29.40
N ARG A 9 7.11 -44.04 28.14
CA ARG A 9 8.05 -43.16 27.42
C ARG A 9 7.58 -42.81 26.01
N ILE A 10 6.34 -43.15 25.66
CA ILE A 10 5.76 -42.86 24.34
C ILE A 10 4.41 -42.19 24.55
N LEU A 11 4.41 -41.00 25.15
CA LEU A 11 3.22 -40.12 25.10
C LEU A 11 3.59 -38.63 25.22
N PHE A 12 4.75 -38.24 24.71
CA PHE A 12 5.15 -36.84 24.64
C PHE A 12 5.63 -36.41 23.24
N LEU A 13 5.17 -37.12 22.20
CA LEU A 13 5.56 -36.88 20.79
C LEU A 13 4.37 -36.63 19.85
N LEU A 14 3.19 -36.27 20.35
CA LEU A 14 2.00 -36.05 19.51
C LEU A 14 1.24 -34.75 19.80
N SER A 15 1.86 -33.75 20.45
CA SER A 15 1.20 -32.46 20.72
C SER A 15 1.83 -31.25 20.00
N PHE A 16 2.72 -31.45 19.02
CA PHE A 16 3.40 -30.35 18.32
C PHE A 16 3.10 -30.25 16.82
N VAL A 17 2.03 -30.89 16.33
CA VAL A 17 1.69 -30.88 14.89
C VAL A 17 0.28 -30.34 14.65
N VAL A 18 -0.04 -29.14 15.14
CA VAL A 18 -1.15 -28.35 14.58
C VAL A 18 -0.93 -26.84 14.77
N PHE A 19 0.19 -26.28 14.28
CA PHE A 19 0.38 -24.83 14.32
C PHE A 19 0.70 -24.13 13.00
N PHE A 20 0.76 -24.82 11.86
CA PHE A 20 1.04 -24.13 10.61
C PHE A 20 0.25 -24.71 9.44
N ASN A 21 -0.98 -24.22 9.27
CA ASN A 21 -1.58 -24.10 7.95
C ASN A 21 -2.72 -23.08 7.93
N CYS A 22 -2.41 -21.83 8.31
CA CYS A 22 -3.09 -20.69 7.72
C CYS A 22 -2.14 -20.11 6.66
N LYS A 23 -2.09 -20.74 5.49
CA LYS A 23 -1.67 -20.06 4.27
C LYS A 23 -2.93 -19.45 3.67
N GLU A 24 -3.38 -18.36 4.28
CA GLU A 24 -4.41 -17.53 3.65
C GLU A 24 -3.79 -16.89 2.40
N ASN A 25 -4.50 -16.95 1.28
CA ASN A 25 -3.95 -16.73 -0.06
C ASN A 25 -3.63 -15.24 -0.28
N ASN A 26 -2.39 -14.83 0.01
CA ASN A 26 -1.91 -13.45 -0.09
C ASN A 26 -2.26 -12.79 -1.44
N ALA A 27 -2.08 -13.52 -2.55
CA ALA A 27 -2.46 -13.05 -3.89
C ALA A 27 -3.94 -12.65 -4.02
N ARG A 28 -4.87 -13.41 -3.41
CA ARG A 28 -6.31 -13.07 -3.45
C ARG A 28 -6.60 -11.79 -2.68
N LYS A 29 -5.92 -11.60 -1.54
CA LYS A 29 -6.05 -10.38 -0.74
C LYS A 29 -5.54 -9.16 -1.50
N GLU A 30 -4.38 -9.26 -2.14
CA GLU A 30 -3.83 -8.19 -2.97
C GLU A 30 -4.72 -7.83 -4.16
N THR A 31 -5.32 -8.81 -4.84
CA THR A 31 -6.25 -8.53 -5.95
C THR A 31 -7.48 -7.75 -5.47
N ILE A 32 -8.04 -8.11 -4.31
CA ILE A 32 -9.20 -7.41 -3.74
C ILE A 32 -8.83 -5.98 -3.34
N GLU A 33 -7.67 -5.77 -2.73
CA GLU A 33 -7.21 -4.42 -2.37
C GLU A 33 -6.98 -3.53 -3.62
N LYS A 34 -6.47 -4.08 -4.72
CA LYS A 34 -6.34 -3.36 -6.00
C LYS A 34 -7.69 -3.00 -6.65
N GLU A 35 -8.71 -3.85 -6.52
CA GLU A 35 -10.04 -3.61 -7.08
C GLU A 35 -10.82 -2.52 -6.32
N GLN A 36 -10.46 -2.25 -5.06
CA GLN A 36 -11.14 -1.30 -4.18
C GLN A 36 -10.56 0.13 -4.22
N ILE A 37 -9.60 0.41 -5.10
CA ILE A 37 -8.98 1.73 -5.19
C ILE A 37 -10.06 2.78 -5.53
N LYS A 38 -10.19 3.78 -4.65
CA LYS A 38 -11.12 4.90 -4.82
C LYS A 38 -10.69 5.74 -6.04
N PRO A 39 -11.62 6.33 -6.81
CA PRO A 39 -11.25 7.19 -7.93
C PRO A 39 -10.47 8.41 -7.44
N PHE A 40 -9.39 8.75 -8.15
CA PHE A 40 -8.57 9.90 -7.84
C PHE A 40 -9.33 11.22 -8.10
N LEU A 41 -9.10 12.22 -7.24
CA LEU A 41 -9.69 13.55 -7.37
C LEU A 41 -8.56 14.57 -7.52
N LYS A 42 -8.48 15.23 -8.68
CA LYS A 42 -7.48 16.26 -8.96
C LYS A 42 -7.58 17.48 -8.05
N THR A 43 -8.77 17.75 -7.52
CA THR A 43 -9.01 18.83 -6.56
C THR A 43 -9.36 18.25 -5.20
N PRO A 44 -8.79 18.78 -4.09
CA PRO A 44 -9.11 18.32 -2.75
C PRO A 44 -10.63 18.40 -2.48
N PRO A 45 -11.24 17.34 -1.90
CA PRO A 45 -12.68 17.31 -1.63
C PRO A 45 -13.02 18.07 -0.34
N ILE A 46 -12.80 19.39 -0.32
CA ILE A 46 -12.95 20.25 0.88
C ILE A 46 -14.33 20.21 1.56
N ASN A 47 -15.38 19.77 0.83
CA ASN A 47 -16.74 19.66 1.35
C ASN A 47 -17.04 18.27 1.94
N ASP A 48 -16.11 17.32 1.86
CA ASP A 48 -16.23 16.03 2.52
C ASP A 48 -16.11 16.23 4.04
N VAL A 49 -17.06 15.68 4.81
CA VAL A 49 -17.08 15.79 6.27
C VAL A 49 -15.89 15.09 6.95
N THR A 50 -15.22 14.20 6.22
CA THR A 50 -14.02 13.48 6.65
C THR A 50 -12.72 14.14 6.17
N TYR A 51 -12.81 15.23 5.39
CA TYR A 51 -11.65 15.97 4.91
C TYR A 51 -10.86 16.56 6.08
N HIS A 52 -9.56 16.32 6.06
CA HIS A 52 -8.63 16.86 7.02
C HIS A 52 -7.33 17.22 6.34
N GLU A 53 -6.97 18.50 6.41
CA GLU A 53 -5.69 19.03 5.92
C GLU A 53 -4.73 19.16 7.10
N ASP A 54 -3.51 18.64 6.94
CA ASP A 54 -2.46 18.74 7.95
C ASP A 54 -1.11 18.97 7.28
N THR A 55 -0.83 20.24 6.98
CA THR A 55 0.40 20.69 6.30
C THR A 55 1.68 20.50 7.12
N THR A 56 1.58 19.92 8.33
CA THR A 56 2.73 19.59 9.19
C THR A 56 3.10 18.10 9.13
N LYS A 57 2.47 17.34 8.23
CA LYS A 57 2.66 15.90 8.07
C LYS A 57 3.23 15.58 6.70
N GLU A 58 3.66 14.33 6.58
CA GLU A 58 4.13 13.70 5.33
C GLU A 58 3.06 13.68 4.21
N TYR A 59 1.84 14.22 4.41
CA TYR A 59 0.74 14.21 3.45
C TYR A 59 0.05 15.59 3.38
N GLU A 60 -0.53 15.93 2.24
CA GLU A 60 -1.21 17.23 2.02
C GLU A 60 -2.58 17.26 2.71
N TYR A 61 -3.40 16.25 2.44
CA TYR A 61 -4.69 16.05 3.09
C TYR A 61 -5.03 14.56 3.22
N ARG A 62 -6.02 14.24 4.04
CA ARG A 62 -6.63 12.91 4.12
C ARG A 62 -8.14 12.98 4.17
N THR A 63 -8.78 11.90 3.75
CA THR A 63 -10.22 11.65 3.88
C THR A 63 -10.45 10.26 4.49
N GLY A 64 -11.69 9.98 4.91
CA GLY A 64 -12.09 8.69 5.47
C GLY A 64 -12.14 8.66 7.00
N THR A 65 -12.26 7.46 7.55
CA THR A 65 -12.50 7.25 8.99
C THR A 65 -11.47 6.31 9.60
N SER A 66 -11.46 6.22 10.93
CA SER A 66 -10.45 5.43 11.66
C SER A 66 -10.32 4.00 11.12
N GLY A 67 -9.17 3.70 10.50
CA GLY A 67 -8.87 2.38 9.91
C GLY A 67 -9.12 2.26 8.40
N ASP A 68 -9.66 3.30 7.76
CA ASP A 68 -9.91 3.40 6.31
C ASP A 68 -9.67 4.87 5.89
N TYR A 69 -8.40 5.26 5.88
CA TYR A 69 -8.00 6.60 5.48
C TYR A 69 -7.35 6.56 4.11
N THR A 70 -7.70 7.54 3.29
CA THR A 70 -7.00 7.83 2.04
C THR A 70 -6.16 9.09 2.26
N TYR A 71 -4.87 9.00 1.97
CA TYR A 71 -3.90 10.08 2.15
C TYR A 71 -3.44 10.61 0.80
N ASN A 72 -3.39 11.93 0.65
CA ASN A 72 -2.91 12.59 -0.55
C ASN A 72 -1.46 13.05 -0.37
N TYR A 73 -0.65 12.82 -1.40
CA TYR A 73 0.75 13.18 -1.41
C TYR A 73 1.08 13.91 -2.71
N ASN A 74 1.94 14.91 -2.61
CA ASN A 74 2.76 15.30 -3.74
C ASN A 74 3.94 14.34 -3.85
N ALA A 75 4.23 13.90 -5.06
CA ALA A 75 5.29 12.96 -5.36
C ALA A 75 6.22 13.52 -6.43
N TYR A 76 7.44 13.04 -6.47
CA TYR A 76 8.41 13.32 -7.52
C TYR A 76 9.17 12.06 -7.89
N GLY A 77 9.74 12.02 -9.08
CA GLY A 77 10.44 10.83 -9.55
C GLY A 77 11.06 11.03 -10.93
N PHE A 78 11.40 9.91 -11.55
CA PHE A 78 11.98 9.88 -12.88
C PHE A 78 11.27 8.85 -13.76
N ASP A 79 11.14 9.14 -15.05
CA ASP A 79 10.77 8.14 -16.06
C ASP A 79 11.97 7.26 -16.45
N ASP A 80 11.72 6.25 -17.29
CA ASP A 80 12.75 5.30 -17.77
C ASP A 80 13.87 5.98 -18.58
N ASP A 81 13.60 7.14 -19.16
CA ASP A 81 14.58 7.96 -19.88
C ASP A 81 15.40 8.88 -18.95
N GLY A 82 15.07 8.88 -17.65
CA GLY A 82 15.71 9.68 -16.61
C GLY A 82 15.21 11.13 -16.53
N ASN A 83 14.10 11.47 -17.18
CA ASN A 83 13.48 12.78 -17.07
C ASN A 83 12.67 12.90 -15.77
N GLU A 84 12.71 14.06 -15.16
CA GLU A 84 11.94 14.35 -13.95
C GLU A 84 10.43 14.35 -14.24
N VAL A 85 9.68 13.74 -13.33
CA VAL A 85 8.22 13.77 -13.28
C VAL A 85 7.77 14.20 -11.88
N THR A 86 6.64 14.90 -11.81
CA THR A 86 5.98 15.22 -10.55
C THR A 86 4.60 14.60 -10.52
N GLY A 87 4.03 14.38 -9.34
CA GLY A 87 2.75 13.72 -9.19
C GLY A 87 1.92 14.26 -8.04
N ASN A 88 0.61 14.09 -8.17
CA ASN A 88 -0.30 14.17 -7.04
C ASN A 88 -1.05 12.85 -6.96
N ILE A 89 -0.95 12.16 -5.83
CA ILE A 89 -1.44 10.79 -5.66
C ILE A 89 -2.30 10.68 -4.41
N ALA A 90 -3.27 9.78 -4.44
CA ALA A 90 -4.08 9.41 -3.28
C ALA A 90 -3.91 7.92 -3.00
N VAL A 91 -3.58 7.57 -1.76
CA VAL A 91 -3.23 6.19 -1.38
C VAL A 91 -4.06 5.74 -0.20
N ASP A 92 -4.61 4.53 -0.31
CA ASP A 92 -5.40 3.85 0.71
C ASP A 92 -4.76 2.47 1.00
N GLY A 93 -4.22 2.32 2.21
CA GLY A 93 -3.41 1.15 2.54
C GLY A 93 -2.16 1.06 1.65
N LYS A 94 -2.02 -0.04 0.90
CA LYS A 94 -0.85 -0.32 0.04
C LYS A 94 -0.95 0.30 -1.36
N TYR A 95 -2.17 0.56 -1.84
CA TYR A 95 -2.43 0.89 -3.24
C TYR A 95 -3.14 2.23 -3.38
N GLY A 96 -2.97 2.86 -4.53
CA GLY A 96 -3.58 4.15 -4.82
C GLY A 96 -3.57 4.45 -6.30
N ASN A 97 -3.89 5.69 -6.62
CA ASN A 97 -3.87 6.24 -7.96
C ASN A 97 -3.60 7.75 -7.92
N GLY A 98 -3.32 8.32 -9.08
CA GLY A 98 -3.04 9.74 -9.20
C GLY A 98 -2.73 10.16 -10.62
N ILE A 99 -2.16 11.35 -10.72
CA ILE A 99 -1.71 11.94 -11.98
C ILE A 99 -0.21 12.23 -11.87
N LEU A 100 0.57 11.83 -12.88
CA LEU A 100 1.92 12.36 -13.10
C LEU A 100 1.88 13.46 -14.16
N THR A 101 2.66 14.52 -13.91
CA THR A 101 2.96 15.57 -14.87
C THR A 101 4.39 15.38 -15.37
N LYS A 102 4.56 15.21 -16.68
CA LYS A 102 5.86 15.12 -17.33
C LYS A 102 6.49 16.50 -17.51
N ALA A 103 7.79 16.55 -17.80
CA ALA A 103 8.52 17.79 -18.02
C ALA A 103 7.95 18.67 -19.16
N ASN A 104 7.27 18.06 -20.14
CA ASN A 104 6.61 18.77 -21.23
C ASN A 104 5.20 19.31 -20.87
N GLY A 105 4.72 19.03 -19.65
CA GLY A 105 3.40 19.41 -19.15
C GLY A 105 2.29 18.39 -19.44
N ASP A 106 2.60 17.26 -20.09
CA ASP A 106 1.61 16.20 -20.31
C ASP A 106 1.27 15.52 -18.98
N GLU A 107 -0.02 15.26 -18.78
CA GLU A 107 -0.54 14.55 -17.62
C GLU A 107 -0.91 13.12 -18.00
N ILE A 108 -0.56 12.16 -17.14
CA ILE A 108 -0.91 10.74 -17.29
C ILE A 108 -1.54 10.21 -15.99
N ASP A 109 -2.59 9.40 -16.14
CA ASP A 109 -3.18 8.66 -15.04
C ASP A 109 -2.27 7.48 -14.66
N ILE A 110 -2.09 7.28 -13.36
CA ILE A 110 -1.25 6.22 -12.81
C ILE A 110 -1.95 5.47 -11.68
N SER A 111 -1.66 4.18 -11.57
CA SER A 111 -1.85 3.41 -10.34
C SER A 111 -0.55 3.40 -9.55
N VAL A 112 -0.62 3.40 -8.22
CA VAL A 112 0.58 3.37 -7.36
C VAL A 112 0.52 2.26 -6.32
N GLU A 113 1.70 1.77 -5.95
CA GLU A 113 1.90 0.78 -4.90
C GLU A 113 3.07 1.19 -4.01
N TRP A 114 2.85 1.24 -2.70
CA TRP A 114 3.94 1.39 -1.72
C TRP A 114 4.86 0.17 -1.77
N ILE A 115 6.14 0.40 -2.05
CA ILE A 115 7.17 -0.66 -2.02
C ILE A 115 8.08 -0.53 -0.81
N SER A 116 8.23 0.67 -0.26
CA SER A 116 8.87 0.91 1.04
C SER A 116 8.42 2.26 1.62
N LYS A 117 8.87 2.58 2.83
CA LYS A 117 8.67 3.92 3.42
C LYS A 117 9.20 5.00 2.45
N GLY A 118 8.38 6.02 2.18
CA GLY A 118 8.68 7.14 1.28
C GLY A 118 8.80 6.81 -0.22
N LYS A 119 8.57 5.55 -0.64
CA LYS A 119 8.82 5.11 -2.01
C LYS A 119 7.68 4.28 -2.60
N LEU A 120 7.25 4.66 -3.79
CA LEU A 120 6.23 3.97 -4.57
C LEU A 120 6.77 3.52 -5.92
N ILE A 121 6.15 2.48 -6.47
CA ILE A 121 6.15 2.23 -7.91
C ILE A 121 4.82 2.72 -8.47
N ALA A 122 4.86 3.46 -9.56
CA ALA A 122 3.69 3.86 -10.32
C ALA A 122 3.67 3.12 -11.66
N THR A 123 2.48 2.85 -12.17
CA THR A 123 2.28 2.22 -13.49
C THR A 123 1.15 2.94 -14.21
N ASP A 124 1.40 3.35 -15.46
CA ASP A 124 0.36 3.93 -16.32
C ASP A 124 -0.47 2.85 -17.05
N GLU A 125 -1.48 3.25 -17.82
CA GLU A 125 -2.34 2.32 -18.57
C GLU A 125 -1.59 1.51 -19.64
N GLU A 126 -0.45 2.03 -20.14
CA GLU A 126 0.40 1.37 -21.13
C GLU A 126 1.37 0.37 -20.48
N GLY A 127 1.49 0.39 -19.16
CA GLY A 127 2.37 -0.48 -18.39
C GLY A 127 3.77 0.09 -18.19
N ASN A 128 4.00 1.37 -18.49
CA ASN A 128 5.28 2.02 -18.16
C ASN A 128 5.35 2.22 -16.64
N GLU A 129 6.52 1.95 -16.06
CA GLU A 129 6.75 2.06 -14.62
C GLU A 129 7.51 3.35 -14.28
N TYR A 130 7.19 3.94 -13.13
CA TYR A 130 7.85 5.14 -12.63
C TYR A 130 8.19 4.95 -11.16
N GLU A 131 9.43 5.23 -10.79
CA GLU A 131 9.84 5.22 -9.40
C GLU A 131 9.55 6.59 -8.76
N LEU A 132 8.66 6.60 -7.76
CA LEU A 132 8.20 7.83 -7.12
C LEU A 132 8.62 7.89 -5.65
N TYR A 133 8.83 9.11 -5.21
CA TYR A 133 9.22 9.49 -3.86
C TYR A 133 8.24 10.53 -3.33
N VAL A 134 7.94 10.45 -2.05
CA VAL A 134 7.23 11.51 -1.32
C VAL A 134 8.15 12.05 -0.23
N ASP A 135 8.06 13.35 0.06
CA ASP A 135 8.85 13.93 1.12
C ASP A 135 8.39 13.43 2.49
N GLU A 136 9.37 13.00 3.29
CA GLU A 136 9.19 12.67 4.69
C GLU A 136 10.03 13.65 5.50
N ASP A 137 9.38 14.60 6.19
CA ASP A 137 10.06 15.48 7.16
C ASP A 137 10.51 14.70 8.42
#